data_AF-A0A6M0IS51-F1
#
_entry.id   AF-A0A6M0IS51-F1
#
_cell.length_a   1.000
_cell.length_b   1.000
_cell.length_c   1.000
_cell.angle_alpha   90.00
_cell.angle_beta   90.00
_cell.angle_gamma   90.00
#
_symmetry.space_group_name_H-M   'P 1'
#
loop_
_entity.id
_entity.type
_entity.pdbx_description
1 polymer ?
#
loop_
_entity_poly.entity_id
_entity_poly.type
_entity_poly.pdbx_seq_one_letter_code
_entity_poly.pdbx_strand_id
1 'polypeptide(L)'
;MNDYIAYLAEWGDNGLDFTPPGRRSDQSGPVSTHFIVTAITLRKEQLHEAESQVEAVRQRFFQTGAIESASVGSDDKLRRSILEQLLTVPFQIFALVVDKRELRGEGFYHKSSFYKFLHGLADRELYRSFPNLELVAGRHGDERFMQGFVQYVHDRHVPTLFNQASFRFVNSQASVLVQTADFVAGTLARCYDETVLSPERTSFVQLLRPKLLTLKYWPDVFTPVVAQSIPEQTNYNAGLAELCVGLGQDFLHRKLASRSPQEVDQVTCLQYLLFHFRHVDPSRYISSRELMAHMGERRGNSPTLHYFQTRVIAPLRDAGVIIASSTKGYKIPSCESDLYDFINHSNTIIQPLLSRIRKCRERIRLATGGAIDLLDREEYANLNQLLTDPPLTELDTGK
;
A
#
# COMPACT_ATOMS: atom_id res chain seq x y z
N MET A 1 5.61 -1.05 -34.19
CA MET A 1 4.17 -1.33 -34.29
C MET A 1 3.67 -1.55 -32.87
N ASN A 2 2.47 -1.06 -32.53
CA ASN A 2 1.89 -1.31 -31.21
C ASN A 2 1.33 -2.73 -31.18
N ASP A 3 1.92 -3.60 -30.38
CA ASP A 3 1.54 -5.03 -30.31
C ASP A 3 0.33 -5.26 -29.39
N TYR A 4 0.05 -4.31 -28.50
CA TYR A 4 -1.00 -4.39 -27.49
C TYR A 4 -1.99 -3.22 -27.61
N ILE A 5 -3.26 -3.52 -27.31
CA ILE A 5 -4.35 -2.56 -27.21
C ILE A 5 -5.03 -2.70 -25.84
N ALA A 6 -5.42 -1.58 -25.24
CA ALA A 6 -6.10 -1.51 -23.95
C ALA A 6 -7.42 -0.75 -24.07
N TYR A 7 -8.48 -1.26 -23.45
CA TYR A 7 -9.79 -0.63 -23.38
C TYR A 7 -10.09 -0.23 -21.93
N LEU A 8 -10.26 1.06 -21.68
CA LEU A 8 -10.37 1.65 -20.34
C LEU A 8 -11.79 2.11 -20.01
N ALA A 9 -12.21 1.82 -18.78
CA ALA A 9 -13.44 2.31 -18.18
C ALA A 9 -13.23 2.68 -16.71
N GLU A 10 -14.18 3.43 -16.15
CA GLU A 10 -14.10 4.01 -14.81
C GLU A 10 -15.39 3.72 -14.04
N TRP A 11 -15.27 3.56 -12.73
CA TRP A 11 -16.40 3.52 -11.81
C TRP A 11 -16.17 4.47 -10.64
N GLY A 12 -17.23 5.21 -10.26
CA GLY A 12 -17.22 6.16 -9.14
C GLY A 12 -17.42 7.61 -9.60
N ASP A 13 -17.81 8.45 -8.65
CA ASP A 13 -18.01 9.89 -8.85
C ASP A 13 -16.82 10.71 -8.31
N ASN A 14 -16.83 12.02 -8.57
CA ASN A 14 -15.79 12.95 -8.10
C ASN A 14 -16.13 13.67 -6.79
N GLY A 15 -17.19 13.27 -6.09
CA GLY A 15 -17.57 13.80 -4.78
C GLY A 15 -16.63 13.34 -3.67
N LEU A 16 -16.34 14.25 -2.73
CA LEU A 16 -15.46 14.02 -1.57
C LEU A 16 -16.14 14.33 -0.23
N ASP A 17 -17.43 14.70 -0.27
CA ASP A 17 -18.25 14.70 0.92
C ASP A 17 -18.75 13.27 1.12
N PHE A 18 -18.44 12.65 2.27
CA PHE A 18 -18.87 11.30 2.64
C PHE A 18 -19.90 11.31 3.78
N THR A 19 -20.43 12.48 4.15
CA THR A 19 -21.49 12.57 5.17
C THR A 19 -22.76 11.83 4.75
N PRO A 20 -23.54 11.25 5.67
CA PRO A 20 -24.76 10.55 5.30
C PRO A 20 -25.79 11.48 4.63
N PRO A 21 -26.59 10.99 3.66
CA PRO A 21 -27.52 11.81 2.86
C PRO A 21 -28.49 12.66 3.69
N GLY A 22 -28.88 12.18 4.89
CA GLY A 22 -29.80 12.90 5.79
C GLY A 22 -29.21 14.12 6.51
N ARG A 23 -27.92 14.44 6.33
CA ARG A 23 -27.25 15.61 6.93
C ARG A 23 -26.67 16.59 5.91
N ARG A 24 -26.88 16.37 4.60
CA ARG A 24 -26.38 17.23 3.54
C ARG A 24 -27.39 18.32 3.17
N SER A 25 -26.88 19.48 2.79
CA SER A 25 -27.66 20.59 2.26
C SER A 25 -28.07 20.42 0.79
N ASP A 26 -27.57 19.38 0.11
CA ASP A 26 -27.92 19.06 -1.27
C ASP A 26 -28.66 17.71 -1.37
N GLN A 27 -29.47 17.53 -2.42
CA GLN A 27 -30.25 16.32 -2.70
C GLN A 27 -29.46 15.29 -3.53
N SER A 28 -28.13 15.31 -3.47
CA SER A 28 -27.30 14.37 -4.22
C SER A 28 -27.33 13.00 -3.55
N GLY A 29 -27.36 11.93 -4.37
CA GLY A 29 -27.32 10.55 -3.91
C GLY A 29 -26.04 10.20 -3.12
N PRO A 30 -25.91 8.95 -2.64
CA PRO A 30 -24.72 8.51 -1.92
C PRO A 30 -23.47 8.71 -2.80
N VAL A 31 -22.45 9.35 -2.22
CA VAL A 31 -21.14 9.55 -2.84
C VAL A 31 -20.34 8.25 -2.69
N SER A 32 -19.85 7.73 -3.81
CA SER A 32 -18.93 6.58 -3.82
C SER A 32 -17.73 6.85 -2.91
N THR A 33 -17.28 5.84 -2.18
CA THR A 33 -16.08 5.89 -1.33
C THR A 33 -14.80 5.68 -2.13
N HIS A 34 -14.88 4.92 -3.22
CA HIS A 34 -13.76 4.57 -4.07
C HIS A 34 -13.95 5.07 -5.50
N PHE A 35 -12.84 5.25 -6.19
CA PHE A 35 -12.79 5.50 -7.63
C PHE A 35 -11.95 4.40 -8.29
N ILE A 36 -12.50 3.71 -9.27
CA ILE A 36 -11.87 2.51 -9.86
C ILE A 36 -11.63 2.75 -11.33
N VAL A 37 -10.38 2.59 -11.77
CA VAL A 37 -10.00 2.61 -13.18
C VAL A 37 -9.66 1.19 -13.59
N THR A 38 -10.33 0.67 -14.62
CA THR A 38 -10.07 -0.68 -15.15
C THR A 38 -9.70 -0.60 -16.61
N ALA A 39 -8.68 -1.35 -17.01
CA ALA A 39 -8.31 -1.52 -18.41
C ALA A 39 -8.24 -3.01 -18.79
N ILE A 40 -8.85 -3.34 -19.91
CA ILE A 40 -8.76 -4.66 -20.54
C ILE A 40 -7.71 -4.59 -21.63
N THR A 41 -6.66 -5.41 -21.51
CA THR A 41 -5.48 -5.41 -22.36
C THR A 41 -5.40 -6.71 -23.15
N LEU A 42 -5.08 -6.63 -24.44
CA LEU A 42 -4.92 -7.79 -25.31
C LEU A 42 -3.97 -7.49 -26.47
N ARG A 43 -3.48 -8.54 -27.13
CA ARG A 43 -2.71 -8.38 -28.37
C ARG A 43 -3.65 -7.99 -29.51
N LYS A 44 -3.19 -7.13 -30.41
CA LYS A 44 -4.00 -6.68 -31.55
C LYS A 44 -4.44 -7.83 -32.46
N GLU A 45 -3.62 -8.86 -32.60
CA GLU A 45 -3.93 -10.07 -33.38
C GLU A 45 -5.15 -10.82 -32.84
N GLN A 46 -5.42 -10.71 -31.53
CA GLN A 46 -6.54 -11.37 -30.85
C GLN A 46 -7.80 -10.50 -30.79
N LEU A 47 -7.74 -9.27 -31.33
CA LEU A 47 -8.82 -8.29 -31.19
C LEU A 47 -10.14 -8.78 -31.77
N HIS A 48 -10.13 -9.26 -33.01
CA HIS A 48 -11.34 -9.70 -33.69
C HIS A 48 -11.97 -10.92 -33.01
N GLU A 49 -11.14 -11.87 -32.54
CA GLU A 49 -11.60 -13.02 -31.77
C GLU A 49 -12.24 -12.58 -30.44
N ALA A 50 -11.58 -11.67 -29.72
CA ALA A 50 -12.08 -11.16 -28.46
C ALA A 50 -13.42 -10.41 -28.62
N GLU A 51 -13.54 -9.53 -29.61
CA GLU A 51 -14.78 -8.81 -29.91
C GLU A 51 -15.93 -9.79 -30.23
N SER A 52 -15.67 -10.81 -31.04
CA SER A 52 -16.67 -11.83 -31.38
C SER A 52 -17.13 -12.63 -30.15
N GLN A 53 -16.21 -13.04 -29.29
CA GLN A 53 -16.55 -13.80 -28.07
C GLN A 53 -17.32 -12.94 -27.07
N VAL A 54 -16.91 -11.68 -26.85
CA VAL A 54 -17.64 -10.75 -25.97
C VAL A 54 -19.03 -10.45 -26.52
N GLU A 55 -19.18 -10.28 -27.83
CA GLU A 55 -20.47 -10.06 -28.46
C GLU A 55 -21.42 -11.25 -28.26
N ALA A 56 -20.91 -12.48 -28.31
CA ALA A 56 -21.70 -13.67 -27.97
C ALA A 56 -22.17 -13.66 -26.50
N VAL A 57 -21.33 -13.19 -25.57
CA VAL A 57 -21.72 -12.99 -24.17
C VAL A 57 -22.78 -11.90 -24.05
N ARG A 58 -22.62 -10.76 -24.73
CA ARG A 58 -23.59 -9.66 -24.75
C ARG A 58 -24.96 -10.16 -25.22
N GLN A 59 -25.02 -10.86 -26.34
CA GLN A 59 -26.27 -11.38 -26.89
C GLN A 59 -26.96 -12.36 -25.93
N ARG A 60 -26.17 -13.20 -25.24
CA ARG A 60 -26.70 -14.20 -24.31
C ARG A 60 -27.33 -13.60 -23.06
N PHE A 61 -26.72 -12.57 -22.47
CA PHE A 61 -27.16 -12.02 -21.17
C PHE A 61 -27.90 -10.69 -21.26
N PHE A 62 -27.65 -9.91 -22.32
CA PHE A 62 -28.18 -8.56 -22.49
C PHE A 62 -29.02 -8.40 -23.77
N GLN A 63 -29.14 -9.44 -24.60
CA GLN A 63 -29.94 -9.46 -25.83
C GLN A 63 -29.54 -8.36 -26.83
N THR A 64 -30.30 -7.26 -26.90
CA THR A 64 -30.00 -6.07 -27.71
C THR A 64 -29.36 -4.94 -26.90
N GLY A 65 -29.33 -5.06 -25.57
CA GLY A 65 -28.73 -4.11 -24.65
C GLY A 65 -27.20 -4.17 -24.62
N ALA A 66 -26.59 -3.09 -24.12
CA ALA A 66 -25.17 -3.03 -23.82
C ALA A 66 -24.84 -3.85 -22.56
N ILE A 67 -23.59 -4.30 -22.43
CA ILE A 67 -23.08 -4.88 -21.19
C ILE A 67 -22.92 -3.72 -20.19
N GLU A 68 -23.89 -3.54 -19.31
CA GLU A 68 -23.87 -2.47 -18.31
C GLU A 68 -23.85 -3.06 -16.90
N SER A 69 -22.87 -2.66 -16.09
CA SER A 69 -22.81 -3.13 -14.71
C SER A 69 -24.04 -2.70 -13.89
N ALA A 70 -24.60 -1.53 -14.20
CA ALA A 70 -25.74 -0.95 -13.51
C ALA A 70 -27.04 -1.75 -13.74
N SER A 71 -27.24 -2.33 -14.94
CA SER A 71 -28.45 -3.11 -15.24
C SER A 71 -28.52 -4.44 -14.51
N VAL A 72 -27.35 -5.03 -14.18
CA VAL A 72 -27.25 -6.22 -13.32
C VAL A 72 -27.42 -5.86 -11.84
N GLY A 73 -27.03 -4.64 -11.45
CA GLY A 73 -27.20 -4.12 -10.10
C GLY A 73 -26.60 -5.05 -9.04
N SER A 74 -27.44 -5.44 -8.06
CA SER A 74 -27.09 -6.29 -6.92
C SER A 74 -27.29 -7.79 -7.13
N ASP A 75 -27.61 -8.24 -8.34
CA ASP A 75 -27.72 -9.68 -8.63
C ASP A 75 -26.33 -10.30 -8.80
N ASP A 76 -25.76 -10.75 -7.68
CA ASP A 76 -24.42 -11.33 -7.63
C ASP A 76 -24.32 -12.68 -8.37
N LYS A 77 -25.42 -13.44 -8.46
CA LYS A 77 -25.47 -14.72 -9.17
C LYS A 77 -25.41 -14.51 -10.68
N LEU A 78 -26.20 -13.57 -11.19
CA LEU A 78 -26.18 -13.18 -12.59
C LEU A 78 -24.81 -12.59 -12.95
N ARG A 79 -24.27 -11.69 -12.10
CA ARG A 79 -22.94 -11.11 -12.28
C ARG A 79 -21.84 -12.16 -12.39
N ARG A 80 -21.85 -13.15 -11.49
CA ARG A 80 -20.90 -14.28 -11.53
C ARG A 80 -20.99 -15.05 -12.84
N SER A 81 -22.20 -15.39 -13.28
CA SER A 81 -22.43 -16.13 -14.53
C SER A 81 -21.92 -15.37 -15.75
N ILE A 82 -22.08 -14.04 -15.78
CA ILE A 82 -21.56 -13.19 -16.85
C ILE A 82 -20.02 -13.13 -16.79
N LEU A 83 -19.43 -12.91 -15.61
CA LEU A 83 -17.97 -12.88 -15.44
C LEU A 83 -17.30 -14.19 -15.86
N GLU A 84 -17.86 -15.34 -15.48
CA GLU A 84 -17.33 -16.66 -15.86
C GLU A 84 -17.23 -16.82 -17.38
N GLN A 85 -18.17 -16.23 -18.14
CA GLN A 85 -18.15 -16.24 -19.60
C GLN A 85 -17.17 -15.20 -20.17
N LEU A 86 -17.18 -13.97 -19.66
CA LEU A 86 -16.26 -12.92 -20.10
C LEU A 86 -14.79 -13.28 -19.86
N LEU A 87 -14.47 -13.98 -18.78
CA LEU A 87 -13.11 -14.37 -18.42
C LEU A 87 -12.59 -15.56 -19.24
N THR A 88 -13.37 -16.13 -20.16
CA THR A 88 -12.84 -17.07 -21.16
C THR A 88 -12.11 -16.35 -22.29
N VAL A 89 -12.45 -15.09 -22.53
CA VAL A 89 -11.94 -14.27 -23.64
C VAL A 89 -10.44 -13.97 -23.46
N PRO A 90 -9.62 -13.92 -24.55
CA PRO A 90 -8.16 -13.77 -24.45
C PRO A 90 -7.68 -12.34 -24.14
N PHE A 91 -8.23 -11.72 -23.09
CA PHE A 91 -7.72 -10.47 -22.54
C PHE A 91 -7.08 -10.65 -21.16
N GLN A 92 -6.40 -9.61 -20.68
CA GLN A 92 -5.86 -9.46 -19.32
C GLN A 92 -6.40 -8.15 -18.72
N ILE A 93 -6.44 -8.08 -17.39
CA ILE A 93 -7.09 -6.99 -16.64
C ILE A 93 -6.03 -6.22 -15.86
N PHE A 94 -6.03 -4.90 -16.05
CA PHE A 94 -5.40 -3.94 -15.17
C PHE A 94 -6.49 -3.22 -14.36
N ALA A 95 -6.29 -3.05 -13.07
CA ALA A 95 -7.20 -2.30 -12.22
C ALA A 95 -6.44 -1.42 -11.22
N LEU A 96 -6.91 -0.19 -11.05
CA LEU A 96 -6.49 0.77 -10.03
C LEU A 96 -7.69 1.13 -9.17
N VAL A 97 -7.65 0.82 -7.88
CA VAL A 97 -8.70 1.10 -6.90
C VAL A 97 -8.23 2.23 -6.00
N VAL A 98 -8.91 3.36 -6.02
CA VAL A 98 -8.51 4.58 -5.32
C VAL A 98 -9.48 4.82 -4.17
N ASP A 99 -9.02 4.82 -2.92
CA ASP A 99 -9.82 5.26 -1.78
C ASP A 99 -9.90 6.79 -1.79
N LYS A 100 -11.09 7.33 -2.13
CA LYS A 100 -11.28 8.78 -2.23
C LYS A 100 -11.23 9.47 -0.88
N ARG A 101 -11.39 8.74 0.24
CA ARG A 101 -11.34 9.29 1.59
C ARG A 101 -9.93 9.74 1.98
N GLU A 102 -8.92 9.18 1.31
CA GLU A 102 -7.52 9.53 1.51
C GLU A 102 -7.02 10.64 0.56
N LEU A 103 -7.87 11.13 -0.36
CA LEU A 103 -7.53 12.27 -1.21
C LEU A 103 -7.54 13.56 -0.37
N ARG A 104 -6.35 14.11 -0.12
CA ARG A 104 -6.16 15.33 0.70
C ARG A 104 -5.65 16.50 -0.14
N GLY A 105 -6.32 17.64 -0.05
CA GLY A 105 -5.90 18.91 -0.64
C GLY A 105 -7.01 19.59 -1.45
N GLU A 106 -7.01 20.92 -1.45
CA GLU A 106 -8.07 21.71 -2.10
C GLU A 106 -8.15 21.50 -3.61
N GLY A 107 -7.06 21.05 -4.23
CA GLY A 107 -7.01 20.74 -5.66
C GLY A 107 -8.00 19.66 -6.09
N PHE A 108 -8.41 18.74 -5.20
CA PHE A 108 -9.32 17.65 -5.56
C PHE A 108 -10.80 18.06 -5.64
N TYR A 109 -11.18 19.23 -5.12
CA TYR A 109 -12.52 19.79 -5.35
C TYR A 109 -12.73 20.22 -6.80
N HIS A 110 -11.66 20.46 -7.55
CA HIS A 110 -11.72 20.72 -8.98
C HIS A 110 -11.77 19.41 -9.77
N LYS A 111 -12.88 19.20 -10.48
CA LYS A 111 -13.13 18.00 -11.32
C LYS A 111 -11.94 17.68 -12.23
N SER A 112 -11.39 18.67 -12.93
CA SER A 112 -10.26 18.48 -13.84
C SER A 112 -8.99 17.99 -13.13
N SER A 113 -8.66 18.54 -11.97
CA SER A 113 -7.48 18.13 -11.19
C SER A 113 -7.65 16.72 -10.62
N PHE A 114 -8.85 16.37 -10.16
CA PHE A 114 -9.20 15.03 -9.68
C PHE A 114 -8.95 13.97 -10.75
N TYR A 115 -9.60 14.08 -11.91
CA TYR A 115 -9.45 13.08 -12.97
C TYR A 115 -8.01 13.06 -13.52
N LYS A 116 -7.37 14.22 -13.68
CA LYS A 116 -5.96 14.28 -14.15
C LYS A 116 -5.02 13.52 -13.20
N PHE A 117 -5.24 13.62 -11.90
CA PHE A 117 -4.45 12.90 -10.91
C PHE A 117 -4.68 11.38 -11.00
N LEU A 118 -5.93 10.93 -10.98
CA LEU A 118 -6.27 9.50 -10.97
C LEU A 118 -5.88 8.81 -12.28
N HIS A 119 -6.13 9.44 -13.42
CA HIS A 119 -5.66 8.92 -14.68
C HIS A 119 -4.15 8.94 -14.80
N GLY A 120 -3.48 10.00 -14.31
CA GLY A 120 -2.03 10.05 -14.28
C GLY A 120 -1.37 8.93 -13.45
N LEU A 121 -2.09 8.34 -12.47
CA LEU A 121 -1.66 7.14 -11.76
C LEU A 121 -1.82 5.89 -12.63
N ALA A 122 -2.99 5.69 -13.26
CA ALA A 122 -3.26 4.55 -14.12
C ALA A 122 -2.33 4.52 -15.35
N ASP A 123 -2.12 5.67 -15.99
CA ASP A 123 -1.25 5.81 -17.16
C ASP A 123 0.18 5.38 -16.86
N ARG A 124 0.74 5.85 -15.74
CA ARG A 124 2.11 5.56 -15.35
C ARG A 124 2.34 4.06 -15.21
N GLU A 125 1.37 3.33 -14.66
CA GLU A 125 1.48 1.89 -14.48
C GLU A 125 1.25 1.12 -15.78
N LEU A 126 0.29 1.55 -16.61
CA LEU A 126 0.01 0.94 -17.91
C LEU A 126 1.19 1.08 -18.86
N TYR A 127 1.76 2.27 -19.02
CA TYR A 127 2.88 2.50 -19.93
C TYR A 127 4.22 1.96 -19.41
N ARG A 128 4.37 1.79 -18.08
CA ARG A 128 5.50 1.06 -17.50
C ARG A 128 5.45 -0.42 -17.87
N SER A 129 4.26 -1.01 -17.92
CA SER A 129 4.05 -2.43 -18.20
C SER A 129 3.97 -2.72 -19.71
N PHE A 130 3.46 -1.78 -20.50
CA PHE A 130 3.30 -1.87 -21.95
C PHE A 130 3.81 -0.60 -22.65
N PRO A 131 5.11 -0.54 -23.01
CA PRO A 131 5.71 0.66 -23.60
C PRO A 131 5.07 1.10 -24.93
N ASN A 132 4.61 0.14 -25.75
CA ASN A 132 4.00 0.35 -27.06
C ASN A 132 2.49 0.01 -27.05
N LEU A 133 1.76 0.59 -26.11
CA LEU A 133 0.33 0.37 -25.91
C LEU A 133 -0.52 1.32 -26.76
N GLU A 134 -1.55 0.79 -27.41
CA GLU A 134 -2.67 1.60 -27.90
C GLU A 134 -3.78 1.67 -26.85
N LEU A 135 -4.07 2.85 -26.31
CA LEU A 135 -5.09 3.02 -25.27
C LEU A 135 -6.39 3.57 -25.88
N VAL A 136 -7.50 2.90 -25.58
CA VAL A 136 -8.86 3.18 -26.02
C VAL A 136 -9.73 3.46 -24.80
N ALA A 137 -10.21 4.68 -24.63
CA ALA A 137 -11.11 5.02 -23.52
C ALA A 137 -12.52 5.37 -24.02
N GLY A 138 -13.53 5.02 -23.21
CA GLY A 138 -14.89 5.51 -23.38
C GLY A 138 -14.96 7.03 -23.20
N ARG A 139 -15.86 7.70 -23.92
CA ARG A 139 -16.11 9.14 -23.70
C ARG A 139 -16.85 9.36 -22.37
N HIS A 140 -16.12 9.62 -21.30
CA HIS A 140 -16.68 10.12 -20.03
C HIS A 140 -15.97 11.42 -19.63
N GLY A 141 -16.74 12.51 -19.50
CA GLY A 141 -16.23 13.85 -19.17
C GLY A 141 -16.35 14.89 -20.29
N ASP A 142 -16.13 16.16 -19.92
CA ASP A 142 -16.21 17.34 -20.81
C ASP A 142 -15.11 17.26 -21.90
N GLU A 143 -15.44 17.46 -23.18
CA GLU A 143 -14.53 17.23 -24.32
C GLU A 143 -13.19 17.99 -24.19
N ARG A 144 -13.21 19.15 -23.52
CA ARG A 144 -12.01 19.97 -23.25
C ARG A 144 -11.06 19.32 -22.23
N PHE A 145 -11.60 18.61 -21.24
CA PHE A 145 -10.80 17.87 -20.27
C PHE A 145 -10.12 16.68 -20.93
N MET A 146 -10.86 15.97 -21.79
CA MET A 146 -10.37 14.80 -22.53
C MET A 146 -9.22 15.18 -23.48
N GLN A 147 -9.31 16.32 -24.16
CA GLN A 147 -8.20 16.86 -24.96
C GLN A 147 -6.97 17.23 -24.12
N GLY A 148 -7.16 17.85 -22.95
CA GLY A 148 -6.07 18.18 -22.03
C GLY A 148 -5.38 16.95 -21.42
N PHE A 149 -6.14 15.87 -21.20
CA PHE A 149 -5.61 14.58 -20.76
C PHE A 149 -4.78 13.90 -21.85
N VAL A 150 -5.27 13.87 -23.10
CA VAL A 150 -4.49 13.38 -24.25
C VAL A 150 -3.19 14.15 -24.40
N GLN A 151 -3.25 15.47 -24.32
CA GLN A 151 -2.04 16.31 -24.39
C GLN A 151 -1.07 16.00 -23.24
N TYR A 152 -1.57 15.82 -22.02
CA TYR A 152 -0.75 15.46 -20.86
C TYR A 152 -0.08 14.08 -20.98
N VAL A 153 -0.79 13.08 -21.51
CA VAL A 153 -0.24 11.75 -21.78
C VAL A 153 0.82 11.82 -22.87
N HIS A 154 0.51 12.53 -23.96
CA HIS A 154 1.42 12.77 -25.06
C HIS A 154 2.71 13.44 -24.56
N ASP A 155 2.61 14.59 -23.89
CA ASP A 155 3.75 15.39 -23.43
C ASP A 155 4.68 14.67 -22.42
N ARG A 156 4.16 13.69 -21.68
CA ARG A 156 4.95 12.95 -20.67
C ARG A 156 5.44 11.57 -21.12
N HIS A 157 4.81 10.95 -22.12
CA HIS A 157 5.10 9.55 -22.49
C HIS A 157 5.42 9.34 -23.99
N VAL A 158 5.29 10.39 -24.82
CA VAL A 158 5.65 10.40 -26.26
C VAL A 158 6.44 11.70 -26.54
N PRO A 159 7.79 11.72 -26.77
CA PRO A 159 8.49 10.84 -27.72
C PRO A 159 9.98 10.51 -27.42
N THR A 160 10.40 9.28 -27.73
CA THR A 160 11.74 8.99 -28.29
C THR A 160 11.56 8.19 -29.59
N LEU A 161 12.60 8.09 -30.42
CA LEU A 161 12.61 7.31 -31.67
C LEU A 161 12.13 5.84 -31.53
N PHE A 162 11.98 5.33 -30.31
CA PHE A 162 11.65 3.94 -29.98
C PHE A 162 10.27 3.72 -29.33
N ASN A 163 9.51 4.77 -28.99
CA ASN A 163 8.22 4.64 -28.29
C ASN A 163 7.06 5.07 -29.22
N GLN A 164 6.16 4.14 -29.55
CA GLN A 164 5.04 4.35 -30.50
C GLN A 164 3.65 4.37 -29.83
N ALA A 165 3.60 4.58 -28.51
CA ALA A 165 2.35 4.70 -27.76
C ALA A 165 1.36 5.66 -28.46
N SER A 166 0.13 5.17 -28.69
CA SER A 166 -0.93 5.93 -29.39
C SER A 166 -2.21 5.91 -28.56
N PHE A 167 -2.89 7.04 -28.45
CA PHE A 167 -4.10 7.16 -27.65
C PHE A 167 -5.29 7.56 -28.54
N ARG A 168 -6.42 6.85 -28.43
CA ARG A 168 -7.66 7.17 -29.16
C ARG A 168 -8.91 7.06 -28.28
N PHE A 169 -9.91 7.89 -28.54
CA PHE A 169 -11.21 7.80 -27.87
C PHE A 169 -12.23 7.09 -28.74
N VAL A 170 -13.08 6.27 -28.12
CA VAL A 170 -14.19 5.58 -28.80
C VAL A 170 -15.47 5.82 -28.00
N ASN A 171 -16.62 5.87 -28.69
CA ASN A 171 -17.91 5.91 -28.01
C ASN A 171 -18.10 4.61 -27.20
N SER A 172 -18.32 4.70 -25.90
CA SER A 172 -18.41 3.53 -25.00
C SER A 172 -19.56 2.60 -25.36
N GLN A 173 -20.67 3.14 -25.88
CA GLN A 173 -21.79 2.34 -26.37
C GLN A 173 -21.45 1.54 -27.65
N ALA A 174 -20.43 1.96 -28.40
CA ALA A 174 -20.04 1.32 -29.65
C ALA A 174 -19.00 0.20 -29.47
N SER A 175 -18.37 0.07 -28.30
CA SER A 175 -17.32 -0.92 -28.07
C SER A 175 -17.68 -1.89 -26.94
N VAL A 176 -17.91 -3.15 -27.31
CA VAL A 176 -18.16 -4.24 -26.36
C VAL A 176 -16.99 -4.47 -25.40
N LEU A 177 -15.76 -4.12 -25.80
CA LEU A 177 -14.57 -4.21 -24.94
C LEU A 177 -14.51 -3.08 -23.90
N VAL A 178 -14.95 -1.86 -24.24
CA VAL A 178 -15.13 -0.78 -23.24
C VAL A 178 -16.23 -1.18 -22.26
N GLN A 179 -17.34 -1.74 -22.75
CA GLN A 179 -18.43 -2.23 -21.89
C GLN A 179 -17.97 -3.37 -20.97
N THR A 180 -17.08 -4.24 -21.46
CA THR A 180 -16.47 -5.30 -20.62
C THR A 180 -15.60 -4.67 -19.53
N ALA A 181 -14.83 -3.64 -19.84
CA ALA A 181 -14.01 -2.92 -18.85
C ALA A 181 -14.89 -2.26 -17.78
N ASP A 182 -16.02 -1.65 -18.19
CA ASP A 182 -17.02 -1.08 -17.27
C ASP A 182 -17.62 -2.17 -16.36
N PHE A 183 -17.97 -3.33 -16.92
CA PHE A 183 -18.53 -4.44 -16.16
C PHE A 183 -17.56 -4.98 -15.09
N VAL A 184 -16.27 -5.06 -15.43
CA VAL A 184 -15.22 -5.44 -14.49
C VAL A 184 -15.01 -4.34 -13.44
N ALA A 185 -14.98 -3.06 -13.82
CA ALA A 185 -14.87 -1.94 -12.88
C ALA A 185 -16.01 -1.93 -11.86
N GLY A 186 -17.25 -2.10 -12.32
CA GLY A 186 -18.42 -2.20 -11.46
C GLY A 186 -18.46 -3.48 -10.61
N THR A 187 -17.82 -4.55 -11.05
CA THR A 187 -17.64 -5.76 -10.22
C THR A 187 -16.62 -5.52 -9.10
N LEU A 188 -15.50 -4.86 -9.41
CA LEU A 188 -14.53 -4.45 -8.40
C LEU A 188 -15.15 -3.44 -7.42
N ALA A 189 -16.05 -2.57 -7.86
CA ALA A 189 -16.79 -1.68 -6.98
C ALA A 189 -17.58 -2.44 -5.92
N ARG A 190 -18.25 -3.55 -6.31
CA ARG A 190 -18.92 -4.44 -5.34
C ARG A 190 -17.95 -5.14 -4.38
N CYS A 191 -16.65 -5.11 -4.64
CA CYS A 191 -15.62 -5.67 -3.76
C CYS A 191 -15.04 -4.65 -2.77
N TYR A 192 -14.98 -3.36 -3.13
CA TYR A 192 -14.27 -2.34 -2.36
C TYR A 192 -15.14 -1.17 -1.88
N ASP A 193 -16.11 -0.75 -2.68
CA ASP A 193 -16.88 0.44 -2.38
C ASP A 193 -17.98 0.16 -1.35
N GLU A 194 -18.03 0.95 -0.28
CA GLU A 194 -18.95 0.74 0.85
C GLU A 194 -20.43 0.95 0.47
N THR A 195 -20.71 1.68 -0.61
CA THR A 195 -22.10 1.96 -1.06
C THR A 195 -22.72 0.80 -1.83
N VAL A 196 -21.90 -0.09 -2.41
CA VAL A 196 -22.35 -1.20 -3.27
C VAL A 196 -21.72 -2.55 -2.89
N LEU A 197 -21.14 -2.64 -1.68
CA LEU A 197 -20.40 -3.79 -1.20
C LEU A 197 -21.23 -5.08 -1.23
N SER A 198 -20.67 -6.13 -1.80
CA SER A 198 -21.30 -7.46 -1.92
C SER A 198 -20.74 -8.45 -0.88
N PRO A 199 -21.58 -9.36 -0.34
CA PRO A 199 -21.10 -10.49 0.45
C PRO A 199 -20.26 -11.48 -0.37
N GLU A 200 -20.41 -11.51 -1.70
CA GLU A 200 -19.69 -12.39 -2.62
C GLU A 200 -18.33 -11.82 -3.06
N ARG A 201 -17.86 -10.70 -2.47
CA ARG A 201 -16.62 -10.01 -2.87
C ARG A 201 -15.40 -10.94 -3.01
N THR A 202 -15.25 -11.90 -2.10
CA THR A 202 -14.12 -12.85 -2.13
C THR A 202 -14.18 -13.75 -3.35
N SER A 203 -15.39 -14.18 -3.72
CA SER A 203 -15.65 -15.00 -4.91
C SER A 203 -15.34 -14.23 -6.19
N PHE A 204 -15.75 -12.96 -6.29
CA PHE A 204 -15.42 -12.11 -7.44
C PHE A 204 -13.93 -11.86 -7.60
N VAL A 205 -13.21 -11.58 -6.50
CA VAL A 205 -11.74 -11.39 -6.56
C VAL A 205 -11.04 -12.69 -6.98
N GLN A 206 -11.45 -13.84 -6.45
CA GLN A 206 -10.91 -15.15 -6.85
C GLN A 206 -11.17 -15.44 -8.34
N LEU A 207 -12.36 -15.09 -8.83
CA LEU A 207 -12.74 -15.29 -10.22
C LEU A 207 -11.91 -14.40 -11.18
N LEU A 208 -11.65 -13.15 -10.82
CA LEU A 208 -10.85 -12.21 -11.62
C LEU A 208 -9.35 -12.50 -11.60
N ARG A 209 -8.85 -13.11 -10.51
CA ARG A 209 -7.42 -13.35 -10.25
C ARG A 209 -6.62 -13.96 -11.41
N PRO A 210 -7.09 -14.98 -12.14
CA PRO A 210 -6.33 -15.60 -13.23
C PRO A 210 -6.09 -14.66 -14.42
N LYS A 211 -6.90 -13.60 -14.53
CA LYS A 211 -6.84 -12.61 -15.62
C LYS A 211 -6.29 -11.27 -15.15
N LEU A 212 -6.03 -11.08 -13.86
CA LEU A 212 -5.49 -9.84 -13.31
C LEU A 212 -3.97 -9.77 -13.57
N LEU A 213 -3.58 -8.92 -14.52
CA LEU A 213 -2.19 -8.56 -14.75
C LEU A 213 -1.67 -7.71 -13.58
N THR A 214 -2.48 -6.77 -13.11
CA THR A 214 -2.14 -5.88 -12.00
C THR A 214 -3.41 -5.36 -11.35
N LEU A 215 -3.46 -5.43 -10.02
CA LEU A 215 -4.45 -4.76 -9.19
C LEU A 215 -3.70 -3.86 -8.22
N LYS A 216 -3.81 -2.55 -8.42
CA LYS A 216 -3.15 -1.54 -7.59
C LYS A 216 -4.18 -0.81 -6.74
N TYR A 217 -3.82 -0.48 -5.52
CA TYR A 217 -4.64 0.36 -4.64
C TYR A 217 -3.97 1.72 -4.47
N TRP A 218 -4.74 2.79 -4.32
CA TRP A 218 -4.21 4.12 -4.08
C TRP A 218 -5.02 4.89 -3.02
N PRO A 219 -4.38 5.54 -2.02
CA PRO A 219 -2.97 5.37 -1.65
C PRO A 219 -2.71 3.88 -1.44
N ASP A 220 -1.47 3.41 -1.60
CA ASP A 220 -1.19 1.97 -1.54
C ASP A 220 -1.73 1.39 -0.21
N VAL A 221 -2.96 0.86 -0.26
CA VAL A 221 -3.62 0.19 0.83
C VAL A 221 -3.48 -1.26 0.45
N PHE A 222 -2.41 -1.90 0.88
CA PHE A 222 -2.46 -3.35 0.78
C PHE A 222 -3.47 -3.81 1.81
N THR A 223 -4.45 -4.54 1.32
CA THR A 223 -5.18 -5.46 2.19
C THR A 223 -4.15 -6.46 2.73
N PRO A 224 -4.07 -6.70 4.05
CA PRO A 224 -3.35 -7.86 4.55
C PRO A 224 -3.99 -9.07 3.87
N VAL A 225 -3.20 -9.87 3.17
CA VAL A 225 -3.64 -11.20 2.70
C VAL A 225 -3.83 -12.05 3.95
N VAL A 226 -4.96 -11.86 4.62
CA VAL A 226 -5.54 -12.86 5.48
C VAL A 226 -6.33 -13.76 4.53
N ALA A 227 -5.90 -15.01 4.44
CA ALA A 227 -6.46 -16.08 3.61
C ALA A 227 -6.07 -16.06 2.12
N GLN A 228 -4.91 -16.63 1.78
CA GLN A 228 -4.83 -18.02 1.31
C GLN A 228 -3.38 -18.39 0.95
N SER A 229 -2.98 -19.59 1.38
CA SER A 229 -1.64 -20.19 1.33
C SER A 229 -0.55 -19.48 2.14
N ILE A 230 -0.60 -19.62 3.47
CA ILE A 230 0.64 -19.77 4.24
C ILE A 230 0.97 -21.27 4.11
N PRO A 231 2.01 -21.66 3.35
CA PRO A 231 2.61 -22.98 3.53
C PRO A 231 3.02 -23.06 5.01
N GLU A 232 2.52 -24.08 5.69
CA GLU A 232 2.80 -24.42 7.09
C GLU A 232 4.15 -23.86 7.59
N GLN A 233 4.06 -22.81 8.42
CA GLN A 233 5.07 -22.24 9.35
C GLN A 233 5.00 -20.71 9.30
N THR A 234 4.31 -20.04 10.23
CA THR A 234 4.75 -18.73 10.76
C THR A 234 3.86 -18.28 11.91
N ASN A 235 4.50 -17.91 13.02
CA ASN A 235 3.92 -17.57 14.33
C ASN A 235 3.18 -16.21 14.37
N TYR A 236 2.41 -15.84 13.35
CA TYR A 236 1.71 -14.54 13.32
C TYR A 236 0.72 -14.40 14.50
N ASN A 237 0.88 -13.34 15.30
CA ASN A 237 0.03 -13.03 16.45
C ASN A 237 -0.77 -11.76 16.19
N ALA A 238 -2.07 -11.92 15.89
CA ALA A 238 -2.95 -10.82 15.53
C ALA A 238 -3.09 -9.75 16.64
N GLY A 239 -3.23 -10.16 17.90
CA GLY A 239 -3.37 -9.22 19.01
C GLY A 239 -2.11 -8.39 19.24
N LEU A 240 -0.93 -9.00 19.12
CA LEU A 240 0.35 -8.29 19.18
C LEU A 240 0.50 -7.32 18.00
N ALA A 241 0.17 -7.77 16.79
CA ALA A 241 0.22 -6.96 15.58
C ALA A 241 -0.69 -5.73 15.69
N GLU A 242 -1.93 -5.91 16.13
CA GLU A 242 -2.91 -4.83 16.37
C GLU A 242 -2.41 -3.83 17.41
N LEU A 243 -1.85 -4.30 18.53
CA LEU A 243 -1.25 -3.43 19.55
C LEU A 243 -0.11 -2.58 18.98
N CYS A 244 0.84 -3.19 18.28
CA CYS A 244 1.99 -2.48 17.72
C CYS A 244 1.56 -1.45 16.66
N VAL A 245 0.56 -1.82 15.85
CA VAL A 245 -0.09 -0.94 14.87
C VAL A 245 -0.77 0.24 15.55
N GLY A 246 -1.54 -0.01 16.62
CA GLY A 246 -2.25 1.02 17.37
C GLY A 246 -1.30 2.04 18.00
N LEU A 247 -0.25 1.56 18.70
CA LEU A 247 0.78 2.42 19.30
C LEU A 247 1.47 3.30 18.25
N GLY A 248 1.74 2.75 17.06
CA GLY A 248 2.28 3.51 15.94
C GLY A 248 1.30 4.57 15.42
N GLN A 249 0.03 4.22 15.25
CA GLN A 249 -1.01 5.17 14.83
C GLN A 249 -1.23 6.30 15.84
N ASP A 250 -1.18 6.00 17.14
CA ASP A 250 -1.32 7.01 18.20
C ASP A 250 -0.16 8.01 18.19
N PHE A 251 1.06 7.53 17.92
CA PHE A 251 2.20 8.43 17.70
C PHE A 251 1.97 9.33 16.48
N LEU A 252 1.54 8.75 15.34
CA LEU A 252 1.27 9.51 14.13
C LEU A 252 0.20 10.58 14.35
N HIS A 253 -0.92 10.25 15.00
CA HIS A 253 -1.98 11.21 15.30
C HIS A 253 -1.49 12.40 16.14
N ARG A 254 -0.65 12.13 17.16
CA ARG A 254 -0.09 13.18 18.01
C ARG A 254 0.88 14.11 17.29
N LYS A 255 1.57 13.63 16.25
CA LYS A 255 2.69 14.33 15.60
C LYS A 255 2.44 14.73 14.14
N LEU A 256 1.26 14.39 13.58
CA LEU A 256 0.93 14.61 12.17
C LEU A 256 1.02 16.09 11.72
N ALA A 257 0.67 17.02 12.61
CA ALA A 257 0.66 18.46 12.33
C ALA A 257 1.99 19.16 12.68
N SER A 258 2.97 18.42 13.18
CA SER A 258 4.26 19.01 13.56
C SER A 258 5.02 19.50 12.34
N ARG A 259 5.63 20.67 12.49
CA ARG A 259 6.53 21.28 11.49
C ARG A 259 8.00 21.11 11.84
N SER A 260 8.31 20.42 12.94
CA SER A 260 9.70 20.15 13.33
C SER A 260 10.33 19.18 12.33
N PRO A 261 11.47 19.51 11.70
CA PRO A 261 12.14 18.63 10.74
C PRO A 261 12.47 17.23 11.29
N GLN A 262 12.68 17.13 12.61
CA GLN A 262 12.93 15.84 13.26
C GLN A 262 11.66 15.03 13.45
N GLU A 263 10.54 15.67 13.80
CA GLU A 263 9.27 14.97 14.00
C GLU A 263 8.64 14.56 12.66
N VAL A 264 8.82 15.38 11.61
CA VAL A 264 8.46 15.01 10.22
C VAL A 264 9.21 13.76 9.76
N ASP A 265 10.48 13.65 10.12
CA ASP A 265 11.31 12.49 9.85
C ASP A 265 10.84 11.24 10.58
N GLN A 266 10.49 11.38 11.87
CA GLN A 266 9.90 10.31 12.68
C GLN A 266 8.57 9.82 12.08
N VAL A 267 7.70 10.75 11.72
CA VAL A 267 6.42 10.47 11.06
C VAL A 267 6.64 9.77 9.73
N THR A 268 7.56 10.25 8.89
CA THR A 268 7.86 9.66 7.57
C THR A 268 8.43 8.24 7.71
N CYS A 269 9.38 8.03 8.62
CA CYS A 269 9.94 6.70 8.89
C CYS A 269 8.88 5.73 9.41
N LEU A 270 8.06 6.15 10.37
CA LEU A 270 7.04 5.29 10.95
C LEU A 270 5.90 4.99 9.96
N GLN A 271 5.51 5.96 9.13
CA GLN A 271 4.58 5.75 8.02
C GLN A 271 5.09 4.66 7.07
N TYR A 272 6.37 4.70 6.71
CA TYR A 272 6.98 3.69 5.83
C TYR A 272 7.06 2.30 6.49
N LEU A 273 7.37 2.22 7.78
CA LEU A 273 7.39 0.95 8.52
C LEU A 273 5.98 0.34 8.65
N LEU A 274 4.99 1.15 9.04
CA LEU A 274 3.59 0.72 9.13
C LEU A 274 3.04 0.36 7.75
N PHE A 275 3.47 1.08 6.71
CA PHE A 275 3.19 0.76 5.33
C PHE A 275 3.71 -0.65 5.02
N HIS A 276 5.01 -0.91 5.09
CA HIS A 276 5.54 -2.25 4.78
C HIS A 276 4.97 -3.37 5.66
N PHE A 277 4.66 -3.07 6.92
CA PHE A 277 4.06 -4.04 7.84
C PHE A 277 2.64 -4.44 7.43
N ARG A 278 1.77 -3.45 7.22
CA ARG A 278 0.37 -3.70 6.80
C ARG A 278 0.31 -4.11 5.33
N HIS A 279 1.32 -3.69 4.58
CA HIS A 279 1.22 -3.49 3.16
C HIS A 279 2.42 -3.93 2.34
N VAL A 280 3.25 -4.84 2.78
CA VAL A 280 4.17 -5.54 1.86
C VAL A 280 4.29 -6.96 2.36
N ASP A 281 4.77 -7.09 3.58
CA ASP A 281 4.96 -8.36 4.27
C ASP A 281 5.23 -8.05 5.75
N PRO A 282 4.33 -8.42 6.68
CA PRO A 282 4.52 -8.22 8.12
C PRO A 282 5.78 -8.90 8.68
N SER A 283 6.33 -9.88 7.96
CA SER A 283 7.54 -10.61 8.35
C SER A 283 8.83 -9.90 7.90
N ARG A 284 8.75 -9.01 6.90
CA ARG A 284 9.92 -8.38 6.26
C ARG A 284 10.55 -7.30 7.15
N TYR A 285 11.87 -7.36 7.25
CA TYR A 285 12.69 -6.29 7.81
C TYR A 285 13.09 -5.30 6.71
N ILE A 286 13.06 -4.01 7.06
CA ILE A 286 13.48 -2.91 6.19
C ILE A 286 14.85 -2.41 6.64
N SER A 287 15.81 -2.38 5.73
CA SER A 287 17.16 -1.93 6.05
C SER A 287 17.20 -0.44 6.40
N SER A 288 18.17 -0.02 7.22
CA SER A 288 18.39 1.40 7.52
C SER A 288 18.64 2.21 6.25
N ARG A 289 19.33 1.64 5.26
CA ARG A 289 19.61 2.30 3.97
C ARG A 289 18.31 2.63 3.22
N GLU A 290 17.36 1.70 3.18
CA GLU A 290 16.07 1.90 2.53
C GLU A 290 15.25 2.98 3.24
N LEU A 291 15.18 2.93 4.58
CA LEU A 291 14.47 3.95 5.37
C LEU A 291 15.07 5.35 5.20
N MET A 292 16.40 5.46 5.23
CA MET A 292 17.10 6.73 5.03
C MET A 292 16.96 7.25 3.59
N ALA A 293 16.91 6.37 2.58
CA ALA A 293 16.65 6.76 1.20
C ALA A 293 15.25 7.34 1.05
N HIS A 294 14.23 6.66 1.59
CA HIS A 294 12.85 7.14 1.56
C HIS A 294 12.67 8.49 2.26
N MET A 295 13.31 8.69 3.40
CA MET A 295 13.32 10.00 4.07
C MET A 295 14.05 11.07 3.24
N GLY A 296 15.11 10.69 2.55
CA GLY A 296 15.91 11.59 1.72
C GLY A 296 15.17 12.15 0.51
N GLU A 297 14.20 11.41 -0.04
CA GLU A 297 13.33 11.89 -1.13
C GLU A 297 12.51 13.11 -0.70
N ARG A 298 12.08 13.18 0.57
CA ARG A 298 11.36 14.35 1.12
C ARG A 298 12.29 15.47 1.56
N ARG A 299 13.47 15.15 2.10
CA ARG A 299 14.44 16.14 2.59
C ARG A 299 15.29 16.79 1.50
N GLY A 300 15.45 16.13 0.35
CA GLY A 300 16.45 16.48 -0.66
C GLY A 300 17.87 15.98 -0.32
N ASN A 301 18.09 15.35 0.84
CA ASN A 301 19.32 14.67 1.20
C ASN A 301 19.08 13.47 2.14
N SER A 302 19.88 12.41 2.01
CA SER A 302 19.77 11.25 2.90
C SER A 302 20.44 11.53 4.27
N PRO A 303 19.76 11.26 5.39
CA PRO A 303 20.35 11.41 6.71
C PRO A 303 21.47 10.39 6.96
N THR A 304 22.36 10.70 7.89
CA THR A 304 23.40 9.76 8.35
C THR A 304 22.80 8.66 9.21
N LEU A 305 23.46 7.50 9.27
CA LEU A 305 23.03 6.38 10.11
C LEU A 305 22.93 6.77 11.59
N HIS A 306 23.89 7.55 12.08
CA HIS A 306 23.89 8.04 13.46
C HIS A 306 22.67 8.95 13.73
N TYR A 307 22.36 9.87 12.82
CA TYR A 307 21.16 10.71 12.92
C TYR A 307 19.89 9.85 12.93
N PHE A 308 19.79 8.90 12.00
CA PHE A 308 18.65 8.00 11.91
C PHE A 308 18.41 7.22 13.22
N GLN A 309 19.46 6.63 13.79
CA GLN A 309 19.34 5.86 15.02
C GLN A 309 18.98 6.73 16.23
N THR A 310 19.62 7.90 16.39
CA THR A 310 19.50 8.72 17.61
C THR A 310 18.37 9.74 17.57
N ARG A 311 17.95 10.19 16.39
CA ARG A 311 16.94 11.26 16.23
C ARG A 311 15.62 10.75 15.66
N VAL A 312 15.60 9.56 15.07
CA VAL A 312 14.39 8.95 14.49
C VAL A 312 13.98 7.73 15.29
N ILE A 313 14.78 6.66 15.31
CA ILE A 313 14.38 5.38 15.93
C ILE A 313 14.30 5.47 17.47
N ALA A 314 15.32 6.03 18.13
CA ALA A 314 15.30 6.14 19.60
C ALA A 314 14.09 6.94 20.10
N PRO A 315 13.80 8.16 19.59
CA PRO A 315 12.62 8.91 20.01
C PRO A 315 11.28 8.21 19.72
N LEU A 316 11.19 7.44 18.63
CA LEU A 316 9.99 6.64 18.35
C LEU A 316 9.76 5.59 19.45
N ARG A 317 10.82 4.90 19.89
CA ARG A 317 10.77 3.93 20.99
C ARG A 317 10.48 4.58 22.33
N ASP A 318 11.14 5.69 22.62
CA ASP A 318 10.95 6.45 23.85
C ASP A 318 9.51 6.97 23.96
N ALA A 319 8.85 7.22 22.82
CA ALA A 319 7.44 7.63 22.75
C ALA A 319 6.44 6.46 22.81
N GLY A 320 6.92 5.22 23.01
CA GLY A 320 6.11 4.02 23.19
C GLY A 320 5.82 3.24 21.90
N VAL A 321 6.43 3.59 20.77
CA VAL A 321 6.25 2.82 19.52
C VAL A 321 7.14 1.59 19.54
N ILE A 322 6.54 0.41 19.38
CA ILE A 322 7.27 -0.86 19.37
C ILE A 322 7.84 -1.11 17.97
N ILE A 323 9.17 -1.10 17.86
CA ILE A 323 9.91 -1.35 16.61
C ILE A 323 10.96 -2.42 16.88
N ALA A 324 10.83 -3.58 16.23
CA ALA A 324 11.82 -4.63 16.25
C ALA A 324 13.07 -4.19 15.47
N SER A 325 14.26 -4.48 16.01
CA SER A 325 15.54 -4.32 15.31
C SER A 325 16.30 -5.63 15.26
N SER A 326 16.89 -5.91 14.11
CA SER A 326 17.83 -7.00 13.94
C SER A 326 18.95 -6.57 12.97
N THR A 327 19.88 -7.47 12.70
CA THR A 327 20.89 -7.28 11.64
C THR A 327 20.27 -7.10 10.25
N LYS A 328 19.01 -7.51 10.05
CA LYS A 328 18.25 -7.35 8.80
C LYS A 328 17.62 -5.96 8.67
N GLY A 329 17.51 -5.20 9.77
CA GLY A 329 16.95 -3.85 9.78
C GLY A 329 15.86 -3.64 10.83
N TYR A 330 14.81 -2.93 10.46
CA TYR A 330 13.71 -2.52 11.34
C TYR A 330 12.37 -3.00 10.80
N LYS A 331 11.45 -3.36 11.70
CA LYS A 331 10.04 -3.59 11.35
C LYS A 331 9.11 -3.38 12.54
N ILE A 332 7.81 -3.31 12.27
CA ILE A 332 6.78 -3.44 13.29
C ILE A 332 6.64 -4.94 13.62
N PRO A 333 6.61 -5.35 14.90
CA PRO A 333 6.45 -6.77 15.27
C PRO A 333 5.09 -7.33 14.86
N SER A 334 5.08 -8.53 14.28
CA SER A 334 3.86 -9.32 14.01
C SER A 334 3.81 -10.62 14.81
N CYS A 335 4.91 -11.02 15.45
CA CYS A 335 4.99 -12.25 16.23
C CYS A 335 5.99 -12.13 17.39
N GLU A 336 5.97 -13.10 18.30
CA GLU A 336 6.82 -13.10 19.49
C GLU A 336 8.32 -13.17 19.14
N SER A 337 8.70 -13.91 18.09
CA SER A 337 10.09 -13.98 17.64
C SER A 337 10.64 -12.62 17.23
N ASP A 338 9.81 -11.71 16.73
CA ASP A 338 10.25 -10.35 16.36
C ASP A 338 10.63 -9.51 17.60
N LEU A 339 9.95 -9.75 18.72
CA LEU A 339 10.28 -9.14 20.00
C LEU A 339 11.61 -9.69 20.52
N TYR A 340 11.81 -11.01 20.44
CA TYR A 340 13.09 -11.62 20.80
C TYR A 340 14.22 -11.19 19.88
N ASP A 341 14.00 -10.96 18.60
CA ASP A 341 15.02 -10.41 17.69
C ASP A 341 15.56 -9.07 18.20
N PHE A 342 14.67 -8.20 18.70
CA PHE A 342 15.07 -6.93 19.33
C PHE A 342 15.89 -7.14 20.61
N ILE A 343 15.44 -8.03 21.50
CA ILE A 343 16.14 -8.33 22.76
C ILE A 343 17.51 -8.95 22.48
N ASN A 344 17.57 -9.93 21.59
CA ASN A 344 18.79 -10.63 21.20
C ASN A 344 19.78 -9.67 20.56
N HIS A 345 19.33 -8.83 19.62
CA HIS A 345 20.18 -7.82 19.01
C HIS A 345 20.73 -6.84 20.06
N SER A 346 19.89 -6.36 20.97
CA SER A 346 20.30 -5.47 22.07
C SER A 346 21.33 -6.15 22.99
N ASN A 347 21.13 -7.42 23.31
CA ASN A 347 22.06 -8.22 24.11
C ASN A 347 23.44 -8.32 23.47
N THR A 348 23.54 -8.41 22.14
CA THR A 348 24.85 -8.42 21.45
C THR A 348 25.67 -7.14 21.66
N ILE A 349 25.02 -6.04 22.07
CA ILE A 349 25.65 -4.74 22.29
C ILE A 349 25.85 -4.48 23.79
N ILE A 350 24.80 -4.70 24.59
CA ILE A 350 24.77 -4.39 26.02
C ILE A 350 25.73 -5.31 26.78
N GLN A 351 25.69 -6.63 26.53
CA GLN A 351 26.51 -7.58 27.30
C GLN A 351 28.02 -7.32 27.14
N PRO A 352 28.57 -7.12 25.92
CA PRO A 352 29.97 -6.76 25.77
C PRO A 352 30.34 -5.41 26.41
N LEU A 353 29.44 -4.42 26.36
CA LEU A 353 29.70 -3.10 26.95
C LEU A 353 29.78 -3.18 28.48
N LEU A 354 28.81 -3.83 29.12
CA LEU A 354 28.80 -4.07 30.56
C LEU A 354 30.04 -4.88 30.99
N SER A 355 30.41 -5.91 30.23
CA SER A 355 31.64 -6.69 30.47
C SER A 355 32.91 -5.83 30.42
N ARG A 356 33.02 -4.90 29.46
CA ARG A 356 34.18 -3.98 29.36
C ARG A 356 34.24 -3.02 30.56
N ILE A 357 33.09 -2.49 30.99
CA ILE A 357 33.01 -1.61 32.16
C ILE A 357 33.42 -2.37 33.42
N ARG A 358 32.89 -3.58 33.63
CA ARG A 358 33.26 -4.45 34.76
C ARG A 358 34.76 -4.73 34.80
N LYS A 359 35.36 -5.16 33.69
CA LYS A 359 36.81 -5.42 33.58
C LYS A 359 37.64 -4.17 33.86
N CYS A 360 37.19 -2.99 33.41
CA CYS A 360 37.86 -1.73 33.70
C CYS A 360 37.83 -1.41 35.21
N ARG A 361 36.66 -1.50 35.84
CA ARG A 361 36.47 -1.30 37.29
C ARG A 361 37.36 -2.24 38.10
N GLU A 362 37.35 -3.54 37.78
CA GLU A 362 38.16 -4.55 38.48
C GLU A 362 39.66 -4.27 38.38
N ARG A 363 40.14 -3.91 37.19
CA ARG A 363 41.56 -3.57 36.97
C ARG A 363 42.00 -2.35 37.76
N ILE A 364 41.19 -1.29 37.77
CA ILE A 364 41.50 -0.07 38.55
C ILE A 364 41.48 -0.39 40.04
N ARG A 365 40.42 -1.05 40.54
CA ARG A 365 40.33 -1.44 41.95
C ARG A 365 41.54 -2.28 42.37
N LEU A 366 41.95 -3.26 41.56
CA LEU A 366 43.11 -4.10 41.84
C LEU A 366 44.41 -3.28 41.87
N ALA A 367 44.65 -2.44 40.86
CA ALA A 367 45.87 -1.63 40.76
C ALA A 367 46.01 -0.60 41.89
N THR A 368 44.89 -0.11 42.44
CA THR A 368 44.87 0.88 43.53
C THR A 368 44.69 0.25 44.91
N GLY A 369 44.69 -1.08 45.04
CA GLY A 369 44.43 -1.75 46.32
C GLY A 369 43.05 -1.44 46.91
N GLY A 370 42.05 -1.16 46.06
CA GLY A 370 40.69 -0.82 46.45
C GLY A 370 40.43 0.67 46.74
N ALA A 371 41.45 1.54 46.68
CA ALA A 371 41.28 2.97 46.98
C ALA A 371 40.40 3.74 45.98
N ILE A 372 40.30 3.27 44.72
CA ILE A 372 39.44 3.87 43.70
C ILE A 372 38.43 2.82 43.22
N ASP A 373 37.14 3.14 43.36
CA ASP A 373 36.06 2.43 42.69
C ASP A 373 35.31 3.39 41.74
N LEU A 374 35.34 3.06 40.45
CA LEU A 374 34.79 3.89 39.38
C LEU A 374 33.28 4.12 39.48
N LEU A 375 32.55 3.23 40.16
CA LEU A 375 31.08 3.26 40.23
C LEU A 375 30.54 3.68 41.61
N ASP A 376 31.40 4.19 42.49
CA ASP A 376 31.04 4.57 43.86
C ASP A 376 30.26 5.89 43.96
N ARG A 377 30.32 6.72 42.92
CA ARG A 377 29.57 8.00 42.89
C ARG A 377 28.08 7.75 42.70
N GLU A 378 27.25 8.56 43.37
CA GLU A 378 25.78 8.47 43.28
C GLU A 378 25.25 8.53 41.84
N GLU A 379 25.88 9.33 40.98
CA GLU A 379 25.53 9.43 39.54
C GLU A 379 25.64 8.09 38.78
N TYR A 380 26.35 7.10 39.31
CA TYR A 380 26.51 5.77 38.74
C TYR A 380 25.73 4.67 39.47
N ALA A 381 24.87 5.00 40.44
CA ALA A 381 24.17 4.01 41.27
C ALA A 381 23.42 2.95 40.44
N ASN A 382 22.68 3.36 39.40
CA ASN A 382 21.95 2.44 38.51
C ASN A 382 22.88 1.48 37.75
N LEU A 383 24.02 1.99 37.26
CA LEU A 383 25.01 1.18 36.55
C LEU A 383 25.73 0.22 37.51
N ASN A 384 25.96 0.66 38.75
CA ASN A 384 26.53 -0.17 39.80
C ASN A 384 25.59 -1.34 40.10
N GLN A 385 24.30 -1.08 40.32
CA GLN A 385 23.28 -2.10 40.59
C GLN A 385 23.21 -3.16 39.47
N LEU A 386 23.16 -2.72 38.21
CA LEU A 386 23.15 -3.62 37.03
C LEU A 386 24.39 -4.52 36.91
N LEU A 387 25.52 -4.12 37.50
CA LEU A 387 26.77 -4.84 37.42
C LEU A 387 27.06 -5.73 38.63
N THR A 388 26.41 -5.46 39.77
CA THR A 388 26.57 -6.19 41.05
C THR A 388 25.57 -7.32 41.24
N ASP A 389 24.40 -7.29 40.59
CA ASP A 389 23.46 -8.41 40.67
C ASP A 389 24.03 -9.64 39.90
N PRO A 390 24.10 -10.82 40.53
CA PRO A 390 24.52 -12.04 39.83
C PRO A 390 23.50 -12.38 38.73
N PRO A 391 23.94 -12.97 37.59
CA PRO A 391 23.00 -13.44 36.58
C PRO A 391 22.06 -14.47 37.21
N LEU A 392 20.76 -14.38 36.91
CA LEU A 392 19.67 -15.27 37.37
C LEU A 392 19.83 -16.77 37.01
N THR A 393 21.02 -17.23 36.64
CA THR A 393 21.30 -18.61 36.18
C THR A 393 21.99 -19.50 37.22
N GLU A 394 22.21 -19.01 38.44
CA GLU A 394 22.61 -19.86 39.58
C GLU A 394 21.48 -19.98 40.60
N LEU A 395 20.32 -20.48 40.15
CA LEU A 395 19.37 -21.14 41.05
C LEU A 395 19.59 -22.65 40.92
N ASP A 396 20.45 -23.13 41.82
CA ASP A 396 20.28 -24.39 42.53
C ASP A 396 20.16 -25.68 41.68
N THR A 397 21.27 -26.11 41.09
CA THR A 397 21.54 -27.56 40.98
C THR A 397 22.18 -28.02 42.29
N GLY A 398 21.36 -28.21 43.32
CA GLY A 398 21.82 -28.39 44.70
C GLY A 398 20.96 -29.34 45.53
N LYS A 399 21.01 -30.64 45.17
CA LYS A 399 20.59 -31.83 45.95
C LYS A 399 19.11 -32.21 45.99
#